data_AF-A0A3P1UV40-F1
#
_entry.id   AF-A0A3P1UV40-F1
#
_cell.length_a   1.000
_cell.length_b   1.000
_cell.length_c   1.000
_cell.angle_alpha   90.00
_cell.angle_beta   90.00
_cell.angle_gamma   90.00
#
_symmetry.space_group_name_H-M   'P 1'
#
loop_
_entity.id
_entity.type
_entity.pdbx_description
1 polymer ?
#
loop_
_entity_poly.entity_id
_entity_poly.type
_entity_poly.pdbx_seq_one_letter_code
_entity_poly.pdbx_strand_id
1 'polypeptide(L)'
;MQRYEIATLSTTMGAAAKVAPAVEAFAGEGKGRLLGIFYADIGALNKVLVLRGFDTTGDFEVERERTLRAASPFGAAEWLTGLELEGYAPFPFLPPIETGSFGPAYEFRTYVLKTGGLEPTIKAWEAAVPARTELSKLTICMYGVDGKPRMTHIWPFASVNERGQIRADSVAKNVWPPKGGPDWLTTDMRSTIAFPTANSPLK
;
A
#
# COMPACT_ATOMS: atom_id res chain seq x y z
N MET A 1 13.08 -8.75 0.59
CA MET A 1 11.84 -8.36 1.31
C MET A 1 10.78 -9.46 1.27
N GLN A 2 10.52 -10.09 2.42
CA GLN A 2 9.54 -11.17 2.60
C GLN A 2 8.17 -10.68 3.09
N ARG A 3 8.15 -9.56 3.82
CA ARG A 3 6.93 -9.00 4.42
C ARG A 3 6.84 -7.51 4.15
N TYR A 4 5.60 -7.04 4.09
CA TYR A 4 5.25 -5.63 4.00
C TYR A 4 4.21 -5.31 5.07
N GLU A 5 4.16 -4.04 5.45
CA GLU A 5 3.10 -3.54 6.31
C GLU A 5 2.56 -2.23 5.75
N ILE A 6 1.24 -2.07 5.76
CA ILE A 6 0.61 -0.75 5.70
C ILE A 6 0.10 -0.45 7.11
N ALA A 7 0.71 0.53 7.76
CA ALA A 7 0.15 1.12 8.96
C ALA A 7 -0.73 2.31 8.55
N THR A 8 -2.01 2.28 8.92
CA THR A 8 -2.94 3.38 8.71
C THR A 8 -3.13 4.12 10.03
N LEU A 9 -2.57 5.32 10.08
CA LEU A 9 -2.64 6.23 11.22
C LEU A 9 -3.82 7.17 11.00
N SER A 10 -4.86 7.03 11.82
CA SER A 10 -5.97 7.99 11.84
C SER A 10 -5.52 9.19 12.65
N THR A 11 -5.65 10.40 12.12
CA THR A 11 -5.11 11.60 12.75
C THR A 11 -6.20 12.61 13.10
N THR A 12 -5.86 13.55 13.98
CA THR A 12 -6.59 14.82 14.07
C THR A 12 -6.41 15.64 12.78
N MET A 13 -7.30 16.62 12.58
CA MET A 13 -7.31 17.45 11.38
C MET A 13 -5.99 18.23 11.24
N GLY A 14 -5.39 18.18 10.05
CA GLY A 14 -4.16 18.94 9.74
C GLY A 14 -2.86 18.37 10.35
N ALA A 15 -2.90 17.21 10.99
CA ALA A 15 -1.73 16.67 11.67
C ALA A 15 -0.72 15.94 10.76
N ALA A 16 -1.04 15.67 9.50
CA ALA A 16 -0.19 14.88 8.60
C ALA A 16 1.25 15.42 8.48
N ALA A 17 1.43 16.75 8.44
CA ALA A 17 2.73 17.39 8.37
C ALA A 17 3.58 17.21 9.65
N LYS A 18 2.94 17.02 10.82
CA LYS A 18 3.61 16.75 12.10
C LYS A 18 3.91 15.26 12.28
N VAL A 19 3.00 14.40 11.80
CA VAL A 19 3.13 12.95 11.89
C VAL A 19 4.28 12.43 11.02
N ALA A 20 4.49 12.99 9.82
CA ALA A 20 5.47 12.44 8.88
C ALA A 20 6.93 12.43 9.41
N PRO A 21 7.48 13.52 9.99
CA PRO A 21 8.81 13.48 10.60
C PRO A 21 8.91 12.50 11.79
N ALA A 22 7.85 12.38 12.59
CA ALA A 22 7.82 11.44 13.71
C ALA A 22 7.85 9.98 13.24
N VAL A 23 7.09 9.66 12.19
CA VAL A 23 7.10 8.35 11.53
C VAL A 23 8.49 8.03 10.99
N GLU A 24 9.14 8.98 10.31
CA GLU A 24 10.48 8.80 9.76
C GLU A 24 11.50 8.48 10.86
N ALA A 25 11.52 9.28 11.93
CA ALA A 25 12.40 9.06 13.08
C ALA A 25 12.15 7.69 13.74
N PHE A 26 10.87 7.38 14.03
CA PHE A 26 10.51 6.11 14.64
C PHE A 26 10.90 4.89 13.78
N ALA A 27 10.75 5.00 12.45
CA ALA A 27 11.14 3.95 11.52
C ALA A 27 12.67 3.81 11.42
N GLY A 28 13.42 4.91 11.55
CA GLY A 28 14.89 4.91 11.54
C GLY A 28 15.53 4.18 12.72
N GLU A 29 14.82 4.06 13.85
CA GLU A 29 15.27 3.32 15.04
C GLU A 29 14.86 1.84 15.03
N GLY A 30 13.90 1.48 14.18
CA GLY A 30 13.28 0.16 14.14
C GLY A 30 13.96 -0.85 13.22
N LYS A 31 13.29 -1.99 13.03
CA LYS A 31 13.64 -2.95 11.97
C LYS A 31 12.86 -2.66 10.69
N GLY A 32 13.38 -3.16 9.57
CA GLY A 32 12.79 -2.98 8.25
C GLY A 32 13.19 -1.67 7.60
N ARG A 33 12.58 -1.39 6.45
CA ARG A 33 12.80 -0.21 5.62
C ARG A 33 11.51 0.57 5.52
N LEU A 34 11.57 1.87 5.81
CA LEU A 34 10.53 2.81 5.45
C LEU A 34 10.51 2.95 3.92
N LEU A 35 9.35 2.73 3.30
CA LEU A 35 9.18 2.79 1.84
C LEU A 35 8.33 3.97 1.42
N GLY A 36 7.38 4.41 2.25
CA GLY A 36 6.60 5.60 1.96
C GLY A 36 5.77 6.09 3.13
N ILE A 37 5.50 7.38 3.14
CA ILE A 37 4.60 8.05 4.07
C ILE A 37 3.65 8.90 3.22
N PHE A 38 2.37 8.55 3.20
CA PHE A 38 1.38 9.19 2.35
C PHE A 38 0.25 9.79 3.17
N TYR A 39 -0.32 10.91 2.73
CA TYR A 39 -1.58 11.42 3.26
C TYR A 39 -2.71 11.11 2.28
N ALA A 40 -3.84 10.60 2.78
CA ALA A 40 -5.01 10.33 1.96
C ALA A 40 -5.75 11.63 1.58
N ASP A 41 -6.16 11.74 0.32
CA ASP A 41 -6.86 12.91 -0.23
C ASP A 41 -8.20 12.52 -0.85
N ILE A 42 -8.27 11.42 -1.61
CA ILE A 42 -9.53 10.84 -2.09
C ILE A 42 -9.75 9.50 -1.38
N GLY A 43 -10.86 9.37 -0.66
CA GLY A 43 -11.18 8.22 0.18
C GLY A 43 -11.46 8.66 1.62
N ALA A 44 -11.07 7.83 2.59
CA ALA A 44 -11.16 8.22 4.01
C ALA A 44 -10.10 9.27 4.34
N LEU A 45 -10.54 10.48 4.69
CA LEU A 45 -9.68 11.61 5.05
C LEU A 45 -9.06 11.44 6.45
N ASN A 46 -8.08 12.31 6.76
CA ASN A 46 -7.33 12.31 8.02
C ASN A 46 -6.64 10.96 8.29
N LYS A 47 -6.07 10.39 7.23
CA LYS A 47 -5.29 9.15 7.27
C LYS A 47 -3.88 9.40 6.77
N VAL A 48 -2.89 8.95 7.53
CA VAL A 48 -1.51 8.80 7.09
C VAL A 48 -1.25 7.31 6.86
N LEU A 49 -0.84 6.94 5.66
CA LEU A 49 -0.46 5.57 5.29
C LEU A 49 1.05 5.46 5.35
N VAL A 50 1.55 4.55 6.18
CA VAL A 50 2.99 4.26 6.29
C VAL A 50 3.24 2.88 5.69
N LEU A 51 4.01 2.85 4.60
CA LEU A 51 4.41 1.62 3.94
C LEU A 51 5.81 1.22 4.41
N ARG A 52 5.92 0.01 4.98
CA ARG A 52 7.18 -0.57 5.47
C ARG A 52 7.45 -1.90 4.78
N GLY A 53 8.72 -2.24 4.60
CA GLY A 53 9.16 -3.53 4.08
C GLY A 53 10.18 -4.20 4.99
N PHE A 54 10.15 -5.52 5.07
CA PHE A 54 10.98 -6.32 5.96
C PHE A 54 11.62 -7.49 5.23
N ASP A 55 12.92 -7.69 5.43
CA ASP A 55 13.65 -8.75 4.76
C ASP A 55 13.32 -10.14 5.30
N THR A 56 12.96 -10.24 6.58
CA THR A 56 12.54 -11.48 7.22
C THR A 56 11.17 -11.35 7.89
N THR A 57 10.47 -12.47 8.06
CA THR A 57 9.22 -12.51 8.85
C THR A 57 9.48 -12.19 10.33
N GLY A 58 10.64 -12.58 10.87
CA GLY A 58 11.02 -12.27 12.26
C GLY A 58 11.20 -10.78 12.52
N ASP A 59 11.87 -10.05 11.61
CA ASP A 59 12.00 -8.59 11.73
C ASP A 59 10.64 -7.89 11.70
N PHE A 60 9.72 -8.40 10.86
CA PHE A 60 8.34 -7.90 10.78
C PHE A 60 7.59 -8.11 12.10
N GLU A 61 7.67 -9.29 12.71
CA GLU A 61 6.99 -9.59 13.97
C GLU A 61 7.54 -8.75 15.13
N VAL A 62 8.87 -8.67 15.26
CA VAL A 62 9.54 -7.88 16.30
C VAL A 62 9.19 -6.40 16.19
N GLU A 63 9.23 -5.83 14.98
CA GLU A 63 8.94 -4.41 14.77
C GLU A 63 7.46 -4.10 15.01
N ARG A 64 6.56 -5.01 14.62
CA ARG A 64 5.13 -4.85 14.89
C ARG A 64 4.85 -4.87 16.38
N GLU A 65 5.48 -5.77 17.13
CA GLU A 65 5.38 -5.81 18.59
C GLU A 65 5.95 -4.53 19.22
N ARG A 66 7.12 -4.04 18.77
CA ARG A 66 7.68 -2.76 19.22
C ARG A 66 6.71 -1.61 18.99
N THR A 67 6.07 -1.57 17.83
CA THR A 67 5.08 -0.56 17.47
C THR A 67 3.87 -0.60 18.40
N LEU A 68 3.32 -1.79 18.67
CA LEU A 68 2.14 -1.97 19.53
C LEU A 68 2.42 -1.72 21.01
N ARG A 69 3.65 -1.99 21.48
CA ARG A 69 4.06 -1.76 22.88
C ARG A 69 4.56 -0.35 23.15
N ALA A 70 4.79 0.45 22.12
CA ALA A 70 5.23 1.82 22.28
C ALA A 70 4.14 2.67 22.95
N ALA A 71 4.51 3.49 23.93
CA ALA A 71 3.61 4.49 24.51
C ALA A 71 3.17 5.54 23.47
N SER A 72 4.02 5.78 22.46
CA SER A 72 3.72 6.61 21.29
C SER A 72 4.08 5.86 20.01
N PRO A 73 3.17 5.03 19.47
CA PRO A 73 3.40 4.33 18.20
C PRO A 73 3.72 5.34 17.08
N PHE A 74 4.77 5.07 16.31
CA PHE A 74 5.29 5.99 15.29
C PHE A 74 5.69 7.39 15.81
N GLY A 75 5.90 7.54 17.12
CA GLY A 75 6.20 8.84 17.75
C GLY A 75 5.06 9.86 17.64
N ALA A 76 3.84 9.43 17.29
CA ALA A 76 2.78 10.32 16.84
C ALA A 76 1.52 10.33 17.72
N ALA A 77 1.52 9.65 18.89
CA ALA A 77 0.30 9.42 19.67
C ALA A 77 -0.49 10.68 20.04
N GLU A 78 0.17 11.82 20.23
CA GLU A 78 -0.49 13.11 20.47
C GLU A 78 -1.53 13.46 19.39
N TRP A 79 -1.28 13.04 18.14
CA TRP A 79 -2.12 13.35 17.00
C TRP A 79 -2.96 12.18 16.49
N LEU A 80 -2.81 10.98 17.07
CA LEU A 80 -3.50 9.79 16.59
C LEU A 80 -4.87 9.62 17.27
N THR A 81 -5.87 9.32 16.44
CA THR A 81 -7.22 8.92 16.87
C THR A 81 -7.48 7.43 16.66
N GLY A 82 -6.57 6.72 15.99
CA GLY A 82 -6.65 5.30 15.74
C GLY A 82 -5.44 4.78 14.97
N LEU A 83 -5.15 3.49 15.14
CA LEU A 83 -4.05 2.80 14.48
C LEU A 83 -4.53 1.45 13.95
N GLU A 84 -4.33 1.23 12.66
CA GLU A 84 -4.52 -0.07 12.02
C GLU A 84 -3.17 -0.54 11.46
N LEU A 85 -2.78 -1.76 11.77
CA LEU A 85 -1.58 -2.40 11.23
C LEU A 85 -2.04 -3.55 10.36
N GLU A 86 -1.62 -3.58 9.11
CA GLU A 86 -2.00 -4.61 8.15
C GLU A 86 -0.74 -5.27 7.55
N GLY A 87 -0.60 -6.57 7.79
CA GLY A 87 0.54 -7.36 7.32
C GLY A 87 0.28 -7.98 5.95
N TYR A 88 1.31 -7.99 5.12
CA TYR A 88 1.24 -8.48 3.75
C TYR A 88 2.45 -9.32 3.33
N ALA A 89 2.24 -10.18 2.35
CA ALA A 89 3.27 -10.82 1.55
C ALA A 89 3.10 -10.43 0.07
N PRO A 90 4.19 -10.23 -0.69
CA PRO A 90 4.10 -9.83 -2.09
C PRO A 90 3.55 -10.98 -2.95
N PHE A 91 2.97 -10.65 -4.11
CA PHE A 91 2.74 -11.67 -5.14
C PHE A 91 4.11 -12.25 -5.57
N PRO A 92 4.25 -13.59 -5.71
CA PRO A 92 5.57 -14.24 -5.80
C PRO A 92 6.43 -13.82 -7.00
N PHE A 93 5.81 -13.39 -8.09
CA PHE A 93 6.49 -13.02 -9.34
C PHE A 93 6.94 -11.54 -9.39
N LEU A 94 6.56 -10.73 -8.40
CA LEU A 94 6.89 -9.30 -8.38
C LEU A 94 8.24 -9.06 -7.69
N PRO A 95 9.06 -8.13 -8.22
CA PRO A 95 10.27 -7.70 -7.52
C PRO A 95 9.91 -6.94 -6.22
N PRO A 96 10.87 -6.81 -5.28
CA PRO A 96 10.71 -5.93 -4.13
C PRO A 96 10.45 -4.48 -4.55
N ILE A 97 9.81 -3.70 -3.67
CA ILE A 97 9.54 -2.28 -3.92
C ILE A 97 10.83 -1.49 -4.13
N GLU A 98 10.90 -0.80 -5.26
CA GLU A 98 11.90 0.21 -5.58
C GLU A 98 11.41 1.59 -5.12
N THR A 99 12.19 2.27 -4.29
CA THR A 99 11.92 3.66 -3.86
C THR A 99 12.46 4.66 -4.89
N GLY A 100 11.82 5.82 -5.02
CA GLY A 100 12.17 6.84 -6.01
C GLY A 100 11.01 7.78 -6.30
N SER A 101 11.16 8.61 -7.33
CA SER A 101 10.15 9.57 -7.77
C SER A 101 9.32 8.99 -8.92
N PHE A 102 8.08 8.58 -8.63
CA PHE A 102 7.13 7.98 -9.56
C PHE A 102 5.74 8.64 -9.54
N GLY A 103 5.44 9.44 -8.51
CA GLY A 103 4.15 10.11 -8.30
C GLY A 103 4.05 11.51 -8.92
N PRO A 104 3.28 12.43 -8.30
CA PRO A 104 2.93 12.45 -6.88
C PRO A 104 1.64 11.72 -6.50
N ALA A 105 0.81 11.26 -7.44
CA ALA A 105 -0.48 10.64 -7.11
C ALA A 105 -0.32 9.11 -6.96
N TYR A 106 -0.51 8.58 -5.75
CA TYR A 106 -0.48 7.15 -5.48
C TYR A 106 -1.87 6.62 -5.22
N GLU A 107 -2.24 5.55 -5.91
CA GLU A 107 -3.49 4.86 -5.70
C GLU A 107 -3.29 3.54 -4.97
N PHE A 108 -3.87 3.42 -3.78
CA PHE A 108 -3.95 2.21 -2.99
C PHE A 108 -5.31 1.55 -3.21
N ARG A 109 -5.33 0.30 -3.65
CA ARG A 109 -6.57 -0.44 -3.87
C ARG A 109 -6.51 -1.75 -3.11
N THR A 110 -7.52 -1.98 -2.28
CA THR A 110 -7.63 -3.15 -1.41
C THR A 110 -8.93 -3.87 -1.68
N TYR A 111 -8.85 -5.14 -2.07
CA TYR A 111 -9.98 -5.98 -2.46
C TYR A 111 -10.03 -7.23 -1.63
N VAL A 112 -11.18 -7.50 -1.04
CA VAL A 112 -11.42 -8.76 -0.36
C VAL A 112 -11.59 -9.87 -1.38
N LEU A 113 -10.85 -10.96 -1.16
CA LEU A 113 -10.88 -12.17 -1.99
C LEU A 113 -12.06 -13.06 -1.57
N LYS A 114 -12.63 -13.78 -2.53
CA LYS A 114 -13.49 -14.94 -2.26
C LYS A 114 -12.64 -16.06 -1.64
N THR A 115 -13.30 -16.96 -0.90
CA THR A 115 -12.66 -18.14 -0.33
C THR A 115 -11.94 -18.95 -1.42
N GLY A 116 -10.67 -19.28 -1.20
CA GLY A 116 -9.82 -19.98 -2.18
C GLY A 116 -9.35 -19.13 -3.37
N GLY A 117 -9.66 -17.84 -3.40
CA GLY A 117 -9.41 -16.97 -4.56
C GLY A 117 -7.98 -16.46 -4.73
N LEU A 118 -7.07 -16.67 -3.77
CA LEU A 118 -5.71 -16.12 -3.83
C LEU A 118 -4.91 -16.66 -5.02
N GLU A 119 -4.73 -17.98 -5.11
CA GLU A 119 -3.92 -18.60 -6.17
C GLU A 119 -4.44 -18.29 -7.59
N PRO A 120 -5.75 -18.40 -7.88
CA PRO A 120 -6.28 -17.96 -9.16
C PRO A 120 -6.04 -16.48 -9.45
N THR A 121 -6.14 -15.62 -8.42
CA THR A 121 -5.87 -14.18 -8.57
C THR A 121 -4.40 -13.92 -8.90
N ILE A 122 -3.46 -14.60 -8.24
CA ILE A 122 -2.02 -14.50 -8.51
C ILE A 122 -1.74 -14.87 -9.97
N LYS A 123 -2.25 -16.01 -10.44
CA LYS A 123 -2.05 -16.46 -11.84
C LYS A 123 -2.63 -15.49 -12.85
N ALA A 124 -3.83 -14.96 -12.59
CA ALA A 124 -4.46 -13.97 -13.47
C ALA A 124 -3.63 -12.67 -13.54
N TRP A 125 -3.12 -12.21 -12.40
CA TRP A 125 -2.25 -11.04 -12.33
C TRP A 125 -0.89 -11.27 -13.02
N GLU A 126 -0.25 -12.41 -12.80
CA GLU A 126 1.03 -12.75 -13.43
C GLU A 126 0.96 -12.66 -14.96
N ALA A 127 -0.13 -13.14 -15.55
CA ALA A 127 -0.37 -13.03 -16.99
C ALA A 127 -0.66 -11.60 -17.48
N ALA A 128 -1.30 -10.77 -16.66
CA ALA A 128 -1.78 -9.44 -17.06
C ALA A 128 -0.81 -8.28 -16.77
N VAL A 129 0.06 -8.43 -15.76
CA VAL A 129 0.98 -7.38 -15.32
C VAL A 129 1.90 -6.89 -16.43
N PRO A 130 2.56 -7.73 -17.26
CA PRO A 130 3.50 -7.27 -18.27
C PRO A 130 2.92 -6.18 -19.20
N ALA A 131 1.77 -6.47 -19.84
CA ALA A 131 1.09 -5.50 -20.71
C ALA A 131 0.55 -4.29 -19.93
N ARG A 132 0.09 -4.48 -18.69
CA ARG A 132 -0.41 -3.36 -17.88
C ARG A 132 0.71 -2.39 -17.47
N THR A 133 1.92 -2.91 -17.21
CA THR A 133 3.06 -2.09 -16.80
C THR A 133 3.66 -1.26 -17.92
N GLU A 134 3.33 -1.54 -19.18
CA GLU A 134 3.62 -0.66 -20.32
C GLU A 134 2.80 0.64 -20.29
N LEU A 135 1.65 0.64 -19.59
CA LEU A 135 0.77 1.82 -19.47
C LEU A 135 1.08 2.65 -18.21
N SER A 136 1.40 1.99 -17.09
CA SER A 136 1.69 2.64 -15.80
C SER A 136 2.56 1.74 -14.93
N LYS A 137 3.51 2.32 -14.18
CA LYS A 137 4.32 1.58 -13.20
C LYS A 137 3.41 0.89 -12.17
N LEU A 138 3.75 -0.33 -11.79
CA LEU A 138 3.18 -1.02 -10.63
C LEU A 138 4.20 -0.92 -9.49
N THR A 139 3.83 -0.31 -8.36
CA THR A 139 4.71 -0.30 -7.17
C THR A 139 4.76 -1.69 -6.55
N ILE A 140 3.59 -2.29 -6.29
CA ILE A 140 3.47 -3.65 -5.75
C ILE A 140 2.04 -4.18 -5.89
N CYS A 141 1.89 -5.50 -5.90
CA CYS A 141 0.66 -6.19 -5.54
C CYS A 141 0.98 -7.24 -4.47
N MET A 142 0.16 -7.30 -3.43
CA MET A 142 0.42 -8.10 -2.23
C MET A 142 -0.88 -8.67 -1.68
N TYR A 143 -0.80 -9.73 -0.87
CA TYR A 143 -1.94 -10.33 -0.19
C TYR A 143 -1.78 -10.25 1.33
N GLY A 144 -2.90 -10.07 2.02
CA GLY A 144 -2.92 -9.98 3.49
C GLY A 144 -2.55 -11.32 4.12
N VAL A 145 -1.65 -11.29 5.10
CA VAL A 145 -1.26 -12.46 5.92
C VAL A 145 -1.93 -12.48 7.29
N ASP A 146 -2.71 -11.44 7.58
CA ASP A 146 -3.57 -11.30 8.75
C ASP A 146 -4.97 -10.84 8.33
N GLY A 147 -5.92 -10.87 9.25
CA GLY A 147 -7.28 -10.40 9.02
C GLY A 147 -8.00 -11.15 7.89
N LYS A 148 -8.90 -10.44 7.20
CA LYS A 148 -9.69 -11.01 6.09
C LYS A 148 -8.80 -11.20 4.85
N PRO A 149 -8.92 -12.33 4.12
CA PRO A 149 -8.22 -12.53 2.85
C PRO A 149 -8.49 -11.38 1.89
N ARG A 150 -7.42 -10.64 1.56
CA ARG A 150 -7.47 -9.45 0.71
C ARG A 150 -6.22 -9.37 -0.13
N MET A 151 -6.33 -8.70 -1.27
CA MET A 151 -5.19 -8.21 -2.02
C MET A 151 -5.12 -6.69 -1.93
N THR A 152 -3.92 -6.14 -1.84
CA THR A 152 -3.68 -4.71 -1.91
C THR A 152 -2.66 -4.44 -3.01
N HIS A 153 -2.92 -3.45 -3.85
CA HIS A 153 -2.01 -3.06 -4.91
C HIS A 153 -1.87 -1.55 -5.01
N ILE A 154 -0.67 -1.10 -5.34
CA ILE A 154 -0.28 0.32 -5.28
C ILE A 154 0.24 0.77 -6.65
N TRP A 155 -0.32 1.84 -7.19
CA TRP A 155 0.04 2.40 -8.50
C TRP A 155 0.40 3.88 -8.35
N PRO A 156 1.60 4.32 -8.76
CA PRO A 156 1.95 5.73 -8.86
C PRO A 156 1.55 6.30 -10.23
N PHE A 157 1.22 7.58 -10.25
CA PHE A 157 0.84 8.35 -11.42
C PHE A 157 1.36 9.79 -11.30
N ALA A 158 1.64 10.43 -12.44
CA ALA A 158 2.03 11.83 -12.50
C ALA A 158 0.89 12.78 -12.10
N SER A 159 -0.36 12.33 -12.18
CA SER A 159 -1.52 13.08 -11.67
C SER A 159 -2.76 12.19 -11.52
N VAL A 160 -3.77 12.68 -10.79
CA VAL A 160 -5.10 12.04 -10.71
C VAL A 160 -5.77 11.98 -12.09
N ASN A 161 -5.54 12.98 -12.95
CA ASN A 161 -6.07 12.98 -14.32
C ASN A 161 -5.42 11.89 -15.18
N GLU A 162 -4.09 11.76 -15.13
CA GLU A 162 -3.36 10.69 -15.83
C GLU A 162 -3.85 9.31 -15.37
N ARG A 163 -4.01 9.12 -14.06
CA ARG A 163 -4.61 7.91 -13.49
C ARG A 163 -5.98 7.60 -14.12
N GLY A 164 -6.82 8.63 -14.29
CA GLY A 164 -8.12 8.50 -14.94
C GLY A 164 -8.01 8.02 -16.39
N GLN A 165 -7.14 8.67 -17.17
CA GLN A 165 -6.89 8.36 -18.58
C GLN A 165 -6.34 6.94 -18.75
N ILE A 166 -5.27 6.58 -18.04
CA ILE A 166 -4.66 5.24 -18.12
C ILE A 166 -5.65 4.15 -17.74
N ARG A 167 -6.51 4.38 -16.74
CA ARG A 167 -7.54 3.41 -16.39
C ARG A 167 -8.51 3.20 -17.55
N ALA A 168 -9.00 4.27 -18.18
CA ALA A 168 -9.89 4.18 -19.34
C ALA A 168 -9.21 3.44 -20.49
N ASP A 169 -7.97 3.79 -20.81
CA ASP A 169 -7.19 3.20 -21.89
C ASP A 169 -6.93 1.70 -21.66
N SER A 170 -6.59 1.32 -20.43
CA SER A 170 -6.34 -0.09 -20.09
C SER A 170 -7.55 -0.99 -20.31
N VAL A 171 -8.76 -0.45 -20.08
CA VAL A 171 -10.03 -1.15 -20.35
C VAL A 171 -10.32 -1.16 -21.83
N ALA A 172 -10.19 -0.03 -22.53
CA ALA A 172 -10.43 0.05 -23.97
C ALA A 172 -9.51 -0.87 -24.77
N LYS A 173 -8.26 -1.05 -24.32
CA LYS A 173 -7.27 -1.98 -24.91
C LYS A 173 -7.45 -3.44 -24.45
N ASN A 174 -8.41 -3.72 -23.57
CA ASN A 174 -8.63 -5.04 -22.97
C ASN A 174 -7.37 -5.63 -22.27
N VAL A 175 -6.50 -4.76 -21.78
CA VAL A 175 -5.30 -5.11 -21.01
C VAL A 175 -5.64 -5.27 -19.52
N TRP A 176 -6.70 -4.59 -19.06
CA TRP A 176 -7.15 -4.63 -17.68
C TRP A 176 -8.68 -4.54 -17.58
N PRO A 177 -9.34 -5.25 -16.65
CA PRO A 177 -8.82 -6.08 -15.56
C PRO A 177 -8.19 -7.42 -16.02
N PRO A 178 -7.43 -8.11 -15.16
CA PRO A 178 -6.89 -9.42 -15.47
C PRO A 178 -8.00 -10.40 -15.82
N LYS A 179 -7.86 -11.14 -16.92
CA LYS A 179 -8.85 -12.13 -17.33
C LYS A 179 -9.07 -13.17 -16.22
N GLY A 180 -10.32 -13.33 -15.78
CA GLY A 180 -10.69 -14.24 -14.69
C GLY A 180 -10.29 -13.77 -13.28
N GLY A 181 -9.52 -12.69 -13.13
CA GLY A 181 -9.15 -12.13 -11.83
C GLY A 181 -10.35 -11.62 -11.03
N PRO A 182 -11.20 -10.74 -11.60
CA PRO A 182 -12.39 -10.22 -10.92
C PRO A 182 -13.36 -11.28 -10.39
N ASP A 183 -13.40 -12.46 -11.02
CA ASP A 183 -14.27 -13.57 -10.60
C ASP A 183 -13.96 -14.07 -9.18
N TRP A 184 -12.74 -13.82 -8.69
CA TRP A 184 -12.26 -14.21 -7.36
C TRP A 184 -12.33 -13.09 -6.33
N LEU A 185 -12.88 -11.93 -6.68
CA LEU A 185 -13.03 -10.80 -5.78
C LEU A 185 -14.46 -10.70 -5.27
N THR A 186 -14.62 -10.25 -4.03
CA THR A 186 -15.94 -9.84 -3.50
C THR A 186 -16.23 -8.38 -3.88
N THR A 187 -17.43 -7.90 -3.59
CA THR A 187 -17.79 -6.49 -3.78
C THR A 187 -17.22 -5.54 -2.73
N ASP A 188 -16.55 -6.07 -1.69
CA ASP A 188 -15.87 -5.29 -0.66
C ASP A 188 -14.50 -4.85 -1.19
N MET A 189 -14.52 -3.68 -1.84
CA MET A 189 -13.39 -3.09 -2.53
C MET A 189 -13.22 -1.62 -2.12
N ARG A 190 -11.98 -1.23 -1.85
CA ARG A 190 -11.62 0.14 -1.48
C ARG A 190 -10.53 0.69 -2.39
N SER A 191 -10.55 2.00 -2.59
CA SER A 191 -9.62 2.72 -3.43
C SER A 191 -9.37 4.08 -2.80
N THR A 192 -8.11 4.38 -2.52
CA THR A 192 -7.66 5.62 -1.89
C THR A 192 -6.61 6.26 -2.79
N ILE A 193 -6.78 7.53 -3.12
CA ILE A 193 -5.69 8.35 -3.67
C ILE A 193 -4.99 9.04 -2.50
N ALA A 194 -3.69 8.83 -2.43
CA ALA A 194 -2.82 9.40 -1.42
C ALA A 194 -1.61 10.05 -2.08
N PHE A 195 -1.05 11.04 -1.40
CA PHE A 195 0.11 11.79 -1.88
C PHE A 195 1.25 11.63 -0.89
N PRO A 196 2.49 11.46 -1.38
CA PRO A 196 3.63 11.29 -0.50
C PRO A 196 3.92 12.60 0.24
N THR A 197 4.33 12.46 1.49
CA THR A 197 4.85 13.58 2.28
C THR A 197 6.28 13.90 1.86
N ALA A 198 6.82 15.05 2.26
CA ALA A 198 8.17 15.48 1.85
C ALA A 198 9.29 14.46 2.20
N ASN A 199 9.10 13.73 3.30
CA ASN A 199 10.04 12.76 3.87
C ASN A 199 9.75 11.33 3.39
N SER A 200 8.79 11.13 2.49
CA SER A 200 8.49 9.82 1.92
C SER A 200 9.60 9.35 0.97
N PRO A 201 10.11 8.12 1.11
CA PRO A 201 11.09 7.55 0.16
C PRO A 201 10.50 7.26 -1.24
N LEU A 202 9.19 6.96 -1.32
CA LEU A 202 8.41 6.99 -2.56
C LEU A 202 7.83 8.39 -2.75
N LYS A 203 8.13 9.05 -3.88
CA LYS A 203 7.74 10.44 -4.19
C LYS A 203 6.92 10.53 -5.47
#